data_AF-A0A969B886-F1
#
_entry.id   AF-A0A969B886-F1
#
_cell.length_a   1.000
_cell.length_b   1.000
_cell.length_c   1.000
_cell.angle_alpha   90.00
_cell.angle_beta   90.00
_cell.angle_gamma   90.00
#
_symmetry.space_group_name_H-M   'P 1'
#
loop_
_entity.id
_entity.type
_entity.pdbx_description
1 polymer ?
#
loop_
_entity_poly.entity_id
_entity_poly.type
_entity_poly.pdbx_seq_one_letter_code
_entity_poly.pdbx_strand_id
1 'polypeptide(L)'
;MKANILSVLFFLVICAIPVIAQEKRLVFNHLTIDDGLPTNNITDVIQDNQGFIWIATKEGLCRYDGTRVQTYKPVEGDSTSIGSVKITDLLLADDGSIWTGTSNGLYVYLPQTEKFKAITVDKDNKHALLEANVISLRKAPDGAVWVTTSFALCAIDPQSYHITNYINSPGDTNSLTVEASYKYSFDSQGNLYVNVAKDATYRLIDGTWQRLLTVGSAVFYMTDSKDRLWVGGDTLHVFDVSGDTCRELFTMPINAARDITESPTGHIWISTFNGLYVFGNQDFNYTLLQSATGRHMESKIAEIRFYHGYAWTYNVTKNVLLQIDTSSLQIKEFRHHKATGTLSRLPNMCLTLYGSQRGGVDTIRDLWHRLLRL
;
A
#
# COMPACT_ATOMS: atom_id res chain seq x y z
N MET A 1 34.15 54.52 -11.16
CA MET A 1 33.69 53.62 -10.08
C MET A 1 34.78 52.58 -9.83
N LYS A 2 35.54 52.69 -8.73
CA LYS A 2 36.46 51.62 -8.32
C LYS A 2 35.66 50.64 -7.48
N ALA A 3 35.33 49.48 -8.05
CA ALA A 3 34.74 48.39 -7.26
C ALA A 3 35.76 48.01 -6.18
N ASN A 4 35.34 48.06 -4.92
CA ASN A 4 36.22 47.79 -3.79
C ASN A 4 36.56 46.29 -3.84
N ILE A 5 37.86 45.95 -3.98
CA ILE A 5 38.33 44.56 -4.13
C ILE A 5 37.85 43.69 -2.95
N LEU A 6 37.70 44.31 -1.77
CA LEU A 6 37.13 43.68 -0.59
C LEU A 6 35.67 43.22 -0.79
N SER A 7 34.87 44.01 -1.52
CA SER A 7 33.48 43.67 -1.84
C SER A 7 33.38 42.52 -2.84
N VAL A 8 34.32 42.45 -3.80
CA VAL A 8 34.37 41.35 -4.79
C VAL A 8 34.81 40.04 -4.12
N LEU A 9 35.82 40.10 -3.24
CA LEU A 9 36.28 38.95 -2.47
C LEU A 9 35.19 38.45 -1.50
N PHE A 10 34.47 39.37 -0.84
CA PHE A 10 33.36 39.01 0.03
C PHE A 10 32.22 38.31 -0.73
N PHE A 11 31.89 38.79 -1.94
CA PHE A 11 30.87 38.18 -2.79
C PHE A 11 31.28 36.79 -3.28
N LEU A 12 32.55 36.61 -3.66
CA LEU A 12 33.09 35.30 -4.06
C LEU A 12 33.10 34.28 -2.91
N VAL A 13 33.34 34.73 -1.67
CA VAL A 13 33.26 33.86 -0.48
C VAL A 13 31.82 33.43 -0.21
N ILE A 14 30.82 34.31 -0.37
CA ILE A 14 29.40 33.95 -0.21
C ILE A 14 28.95 32.94 -1.27
N CYS A 15 29.38 33.10 -2.52
CA CYS A 15 29.07 32.15 -3.60
C CYS A 15 29.80 30.80 -3.45
N ALA A 16 30.88 30.74 -2.67
CA ALA A 16 31.65 29.52 -2.42
C ALA A 16 31.18 28.73 -1.19
N ILE A 17 30.20 29.24 -0.42
CA ILE A 17 29.56 28.46 0.64
C ILE A 17 28.67 27.42 -0.05
N PRO A 18 28.96 26.11 0.03
CA PRO A 18 28.03 25.11 -0.45
C PRO A 18 26.71 25.32 0.30
N VAL A 19 25.63 25.56 -0.44
CA VAL A 19 24.28 25.50 0.13
C VAL A 19 24.08 24.05 0.53
N ILE A 20 24.30 23.75 1.80
CA ILE A 20 23.88 22.48 2.37
C ILE A 20 22.37 22.58 2.41
N ALA A 21 21.71 22.05 1.38
CA ALA A 21 20.28 21.79 1.43
C ALA A 21 20.06 20.95 2.70
N GLN A 22 19.20 21.42 3.59
CA GLN A 22 18.85 20.67 4.78
C GLN A 22 18.42 19.27 4.34
N GLU A 23 19.04 18.21 4.87
CA GLU A 23 18.57 16.86 4.61
C GLU A 23 17.09 16.84 4.97
N LYS A 24 16.24 16.61 3.96
CA LYS A 24 14.80 16.52 4.14
C LYS A 24 14.57 15.25 4.96
N ARG A 25 14.56 15.40 6.29
CA ARG A 25 14.25 14.31 7.21
C ARG A 25 12.79 13.94 6.97
N LEU A 26 12.54 12.66 6.78
CA LEU A 26 11.17 12.13 6.87
C LEU A 26 10.61 12.54 8.24
N VAL A 27 9.62 13.42 8.23
CA VAL A 27 8.90 13.82 9.44
C VAL A 27 7.76 12.82 9.62
N PHE A 28 7.86 12.02 10.67
CA PHE A 28 6.79 11.11 11.06
C PHE A 28 5.91 11.84 12.08
N ASN A 29 4.70 12.23 11.65
CA ASN A 29 3.67 12.67 12.58
C ASN A 29 2.91 11.43 13.04
N HIS A 30 2.98 11.14 14.33
CA HIS A 30 2.23 10.04 14.94
C HIS A 30 0.85 10.56 15.31
N LEU A 31 -0.20 9.98 14.73
CA LEU A 31 -1.58 10.18 15.20
C LEU A 31 -1.99 8.94 15.99
N THR A 32 -2.34 9.14 17.25
CA THR A 32 -2.63 8.08 18.22
C THR A 32 -3.91 8.39 19.00
N ILE A 33 -4.24 7.54 19.98
CA ILE A 33 -5.33 7.81 20.93
C ILE A 33 -5.13 9.13 21.67
N ASP A 34 -3.87 9.50 21.98
CA ASP A 34 -3.56 10.76 22.68
C ASP A 34 -3.90 12.00 21.83
N ASP A 35 -3.98 11.83 20.50
CA ASP A 35 -4.33 12.86 19.53
C ASP A 35 -5.84 12.84 19.15
N GLY A 36 -6.62 11.96 19.79
CA GLY A 36 -8.07 11.87 19.64
C GLY A 36 -8.59 10.73 18.78
N LEU A 37 -7.73 9.82 18.30
CA LEU A 37 -8.23 8.59 17.66
C LEU A 37 -8.96 7.70 18.69
N PRO A 38 -10.07 7.04 18.29
CA PRO A 38 -10.79 6.13 19.19
C PRO A 38 -10.00 4.87 19.50
N THR A 39 -9.17 4.43 18.55
CA THR A 39 -8.31 3.26 18.69
C THR A 39 -7.12 3.39 17.77
N ASN A 40 -6.06 2.70 18.16
CA ASN A 40 -4.82 2.55 17.39
C ASN A 40 -4.95 1.43 16.31
N ASN A 41 -6.06 0.70 16.28
CA ASN A 41 -6.31 -0.37 15.32
C ASN A 41 -6.89 0.18 13.99
N ILE A 42 -5.99 0.71 13.15
CA ILE A 42 -6.28 1.26 11.83
C ILE A 42 -6.38 0.13 10.81
N THR A 43 -7.39 0.18 9.93
CA THR A 43 -7.59 -0.80 8.86
C THR A 43 -7.32 -0.23 7.47
N ASP A 44 -7.63 1.05 7.23
CA ASP A 44 -7.36 1.74 5.97
C ASP A 44 -7.28 3.27 6.17
N VAL A 45 -6.63 3.97 5.24
CA VAL A 45 -6.48 5.43 5.24
C VAL A 45 -6.56 5.98 3.83
N ILE A 46 -7.38 7.02 3.63
CA ILE A 46 -7.45 7.77 2.37
C ILE A 46 -7.38 9.27 2.65
N GLN A 47 -7.06 10.07 1.63
CA GLN A 47 -7.22 11.52 1.67
C GLN A 47 -8.32 11.93 0.70
N ASP A 48 -9.22 12.82 1.12
CA ASP A 48 -10.26 13.36 0.24
C ASP A 48 -9.78 14.56 -0.58
N ASN A 49 -10.62 15.03 -1.50
CA ASN A 49 -10.32 16.16 -2.39
C ASN A 49 -10.18 17.51 -1.66
N GLN A 50 -10.61 17.60 -0.40
CA GLN A 50 -10.46 18.81 0.43
C GLN A 50 -9.19 18.75 1.30
N GLY A 51 -8.49 17.61 1.28
CA GLY A 51 -7.26 17.38 2.02
C GLY A 51 -7.46 16.71 3.38
N PHE A 52 -8.69 16.40 3.78
CA PHE A 52 -8.93 15.68 5.03
C PHE A 52 -8.41 14.25 4.95
N ILE A 53 -7.81 13.77 6.03
CA ILE A 53 -7.37 12.39 6.16
C ILE A 53 -8.50 11.59 6.79
N TRP A 54 -8.96 10.57 6.08
CA TRP A 54 -9.97 9.63 6.55
C TRP A 54 -9.30 8.34 6.99
N ILE A 55 -9.61 7.92 8.20
CA ILE A 55 -8.94 6.82 8.89
C ILE A 55 -10.02 5.82 9.31
N ALA A 56 -10.02 4.66 8.68
CA ALA A 56 -10.84 3.53 9.07
C ALA A 56 -10.21 2.83 10.27
N THR A 57 -11.02 2.58 11.29
CA THR A 57 -10.57 1.88 12.50
C THR A 57 -11.57 0.81 12.92
N LYS A 58 -11.14 -0.09 13.82
CA LYS A 58 -12.06 -1.06 14.43
C LYS A 58 -13.06 -0.44 15.41
N GLU A 59 -12.93 0.85 15.74
CA GLU A 59 -13.77 1.54 16.73
C GLU A 59 -14.33 2.88 16.21
N GLY A 60 -14.46 3.03 14.90
CA GLY A 60 -15.13 4.15 14.23
C GLY A 60 -14.41 4.63 12.98
N LEU A 61 -15.11 5.41 12.17
CA LEU A 61 -14.52 6.14 11.05
C LEU A 61 -14.06 7.51 11.56
N CYS A 62 -12.83 7.90 11.25
CA CYS A 62 -12.28 9.18 11.69
C CYS A 62 -11.98 10.09 10.50
N ARG A 63 -12.29 11.38 10.63
CA ARG A 63 -11.86 12.46 9.75
C ARG A 63 -10.90 13.37 10.51
N TYR A 64 -9.71 13.56 9.97
CA TYR A 64 -8.65 14.39 10.56
C TYR A 64 -8.35 15.59 9.65
N ASP A 65 -8.37 16.79 10.24
CA ASP A 65 -8.15 18.06 9.54
C ASP A 65 -6.73 18.63 9.65
N GLY A 66 -5.81 17.89 10.29
CA GLY A 66 -4.48 18.36 10.63
C GLY A 66 -4.35 18.89 12.06
N THR A 67 -5.46 19.05 12.77
CA THR A 67 -5.50 19.49 14.18
C THR A 67 -6.49 18.72 15.05
N ARG A 68 -7.64 18.31 14.51
CA ARG A 68 -8.73 17.67 15.24
C ARG A 68 -9.17 16.40 14.55
N VAL A 69 -9.49 15.39 15.36
CA VAL A 69 -10.12 14.14 14.92
C VAL A 69 -11.62 14.23 15.19
N GLN A 70 -12.43 14.08 14.15
CA GLN A 70 -13.86 13.85 14.24
C GLN A 70 -14.13 12.36 14.05
N THR A 71 -14.79 11.72 15.01
CA THR A 71 -15.16 10.29 14.91
C THR A 71 -16.64 10.13 14.59
N TYR A 72 -16.95 9.25 13.65
CA TYR A 72 -18.29 8.81 13.28
C TYR A 72 -18.52 7.39 13.82
N LYS A 73 -19.60 7.23 14.58
CA LYS A 73 -20.05 5.97 15.18
C LYS A 73 -21.55 5.79 14.95
N PRO A 74 -22.08 4.57 15.07
CA PRO A 74 -23.52 4.34 15.01
C PRO A 74 -24.26 5.11 16.09
N VAL A 75 -25.36 5.73 15.69
CA VAL A 75 -26.29 6.42 16.57
C VAL A 75 -27.62 5.69 16.52
N GLU A 76 -28.06 5.19 17.68
CA GLU A 76 -29.32 4.45 17.79
C GLU A 76 -30.50 5.31 17.31
N GLY A 77 -31.29 4.76 16.39
CA GLY A 77 -32.45 5.46 15.79
C GLY A 77 -32.12 6.46 14.68
N ASP A 78 -30.85 6.72 14.36
CA ASP A 78 -30.46 7.61 13.25
C ASP A 78 -30.00 6.78 12.03
N SER A 79 -30.88 6.64 11.04
CA SER A 79 -30.58 5.97 9.76
C SER A 79 -29.60 6.73 8.87
N THR A 80 -29.28 7.98 9.21
CA THR A 80 -28.27 8.81 8.53
C THR A 80 -26.89 8.71 9.17
N SER A 81 -26.74 7.91 10.23
CA SER A 81 -25.47 7.57 10.85
C SER A 81 -24.86 6.30 10.22
N ILE A 82 -23.57 6.08 10.44
CA ILE A 82 -22.92 4.84 10.02
C ILE A 82 -23.46 3.67 10.84
N GLY A 83 -23.88 2.57 10.21
CA GLY A 83 -24.56 1.48 10.95
C GLY A 83 -23.63 0.46 11.61
N SER A 84 -22.31 0.62 11.50
CA SER A 84 -21.32 -0.23 12.16
C SER A 84 -20.12 0.59 12.67
N VAL A 85 -19.58 0.17 13.80
CA VAL A 85 -18.38 0.79 14.40
C VAL A 85 -17.08 0.25 13.79
N LYS A 86 -17.09 -0.98 13.26
CA LYS A 86 -15.89 -1.61 12.69
C LYS A 86 -15.82 -1.30 11.21
N ILE A 87 -14.90 -0.42 10.85
CA ILE A 87 -14.62 -0.05 9.48
C ILE A 87 -13.59 -1.01 8.91
N THR A 88 -13.77 -1.44 7.67
CA THR A 88 -12.92 -2.44 7.03
C THR A 88 -12.11 -1.87 5.87
N ASP A 89 -12.71 -0.97 5.07
CA ASP A 89 -12.05 -0.38 3.90
C ASP A 89 -12.68 0.97 3.53
N LEU A 90 -11.93 1.82 2.84
CA LEU A 90 -12.38 3.12 2.34
C LEU A 90 -12.11 3.27 0.85
N LEU A 91 -13.02 3.96 0.17
CA LEU A 91 -12.89 4.32 -1.24
C LEU A 91 -13.41 5.73 -1.47
N LEU A 92 -12.53 6.61 -1.97
CA LEU A 92 -12.92 7.93 -2.47
C LEU A 92 -13.52 7.77 -3.87
N ALA A 93 -14.76 8.20 -4.05
CA ALA A 93 -15.41 8.26 -5.35
C ALA A 93 -15.12 9.59 -6.06
N ASP A 94 -15.35 9.62 -7.37
CA ASP A 94 -15.04 10.78 -8.23
C ASP A 94 -15.92 12.01 -7.91
N ASP A 95 -17.10 11.79 -7.34
CA ASP A 95 -17.99 12.86 -6.86
C ASP A 95 -17.59 13.42 -5.48
N GLY A 96 -16.49 12.91 -4.91
CA GLY A 96 -16.00 13.25 -3.57
C GLY A 96 -16.72 12.54 -2.43
N SER A 97 -17.69 11.67 -2.71
CA SER A 97 -18.27 10.80 -1.68
C SER A 97 -17.27 9.75 -1.22
N ILE A 98 -17.43 9.28 0.02
CA ILE A 98 -16.55 8.25 0.59
C ILE A 98 -17.37 7.01 0.85
N TRP A 99 -17.06 5.97 0.09
CA TRP A 99 -17.62 4.65 0.30
C TRP A 99 -16.83 3.97 1.39
N THR A 100 -17.53 3.34 2.33
CA THR A 100 -16.92 2.69 3.47
C THR A 100 -17.53 1.32 3.69
N GLY A 101 -16.66 0.32 3.62
CA GLY A 101 -16.97 -1.04 4.00
C GLY A 101 -16.97 -1.15 5.50
N THR A 102 -17.92 -1.90 6.05
CA THR A 102 -17.98 -2.17 7.47
C THR A 102 -18.23 -3.65 7.73
N SER A 103 -18.05 -4.06 8.99
CA SER A 103 -18.40 -5.42 9.40
C SER A 103 -19.91 -5.74 9.31
N ASN A 104 -20.74 -4.73 9.04
CA ASN A 104 -22.19 -4.85 8.99
C ASN A 104 -22.76 -3.94 7.88
N GLY A 105 -22.25 -4.11 6.67
CA GLY A 105 -22.76 -3.49 5.46
C GLY A 105 -21.91 -2.38 4.86
N LEU A 106 -22.42 -1.82 3.76
CA LEU A 106 -21.78 -0.80 2.94
C LEU A 106 -22.47 0.55 3.12
N TYR A 107 -21.68 1.60 3.38
CA TYR A 107 -22.19 2.96 3.58
C TYR A 107 -21.46 3.95 2.68
N VAL A 108 -22.13 5.04 2.33
CA VAL A 108 -21.56 6.17 1.59
C VAL A 108 -21.71 7.43 2.42
N TYR A 109 -20.59 8.06 2.75
CA TYR A 109 -20.54 9.39 3.34
C TYR A 109 -20.77 10.44 2.25
N LEU A 110 -21.77 11.30 2.47
CA LEU A 110 -22.15 12.37 1.58
C LEU A 110 -21.61 13.70 2.13
N PRO A 111 -20.59 14.31 1.50
CA PRO A 111 -19.93 15.49 2.06
C PRO A 111 -20.85 16.73 2.13
N GLN A 112 -21.88 16.81 1.30
CA GLN A 112 -22.80 17.95 1.27
C GLN A 112 -23.72 17.99 2.49
N THR A 113 -24.05 16.84 3.06
CA THR A 113 -24.95 16.71 4.22
C THR A 113 -24.23 16.23 5.48
N GLU A 114 -22.97 15.82 5.35
CA GLU A 114 -22.18 15.13 6.37
C GLU A 114 -22.91 13.90 6.97
N LYS A 115 -23.71 13.23 6.14
CA LYS A 115 -24.51 12.05 6.52
C LYS A 115 -24.06 10.80 5.79
N PHE A 116 -24.46 9.66 6.33
CA PHE A 116 -24.25 8.35 5.72
C PHE A 116 -25.52 7.85 5.06
N LYS A 117 -25.35 7.23 3.90
CA LYS A 117 -26.38 6.48 3.19
C LYS A 117 -25.98 5.00 3.20
N ALA A 118 -26.83 4.13 3.74
CA ALA A 118 -26.66 2.69 3.61
C ALA A 118 -26.95 2.25 2.17
N ILE A 119 -26.09 1.41 1.59
CA ILE A 119 -26.31 0.80 0.28
C ILE A 119 -26.99 -0.55 0.48
N THR A 120 -28.25 -0.62 0.07
CA THR A 120 -29.09 -1.83 0.17
C THR A 120 -29.35 -2.41 -1.20
N VAL A 121 -29.40 -3.75 -1.28
CA VAL A 121 -29.92 -4.42 -2.47
C VAL A 121 -31.44 -4.29 -2.51
N ASP A 122 -32.00 -4.28 -3.71
CA ASP A 122 -33.44 -4.21 -3.95
C ASP A 122 -34.22 -5.32 -3.23
N LYS A 123 -35.52 -5.09 -2.99
CA LYS A 123 -36.37 -5.86 -2.05
C LYS A 123 -36.48 -7.37 -2.33
N ASP A 124 -36.08 -7.82 -3.50
CA ASP A 124 -36.13 -9.23 -3.91
C ASP A 124 -34.81 -9.98 -3.68
N ASN A 125 -33.74 -9.29 -3.26
CA ASN A 125 -32.42 -9.88 -3.04
C ASN A 125 -31.85 -9.46 -1.66
N LYS A 126 -32.65 -9.71 -0.63
CA LYS A 126 -32.70 -9.03 0.68
C LYS A 126 -31.42 -8.99 1.54
N HIS A 127 -30.31 -9.62 1.16
CA HIS A 127 -29.22 -9.87 2.12
C HIS A 127 -27.79 -9.75 1.57
N ALA A 128 -27.55 -9.32 0.32
CA ALA A 128 -26.17 -9.40 -0.20
C ALA A 128 -25.20 -8.33 0.38
N LEU A 129 -25.68 -7.11 0.65
CA LEU A 129 -24.82 -6.01 1.13
C LEU A 129 -25.24 -5.41 2.47
N LEU A 130 -26.53 -5.39 2.81
CA LEU A 130 -26.97 -5.02 4.16
C LEU A 130 -26.74 -6.24 5.07
N GLU A 131 -26.10 -6.04 6.21
CA GLU A 131 -25.68 -7.10 7.14
C GLU A 131 -24.52 -7.99 6.68
N ALA A 132 -24.00 -7.76 5.47
CA ALA A 132 -22.81 -8.44 5.00
C ALA A 132 -21.55 -7.86 5.65
N ASN A 133 -20.59 -8.73 5.99
CA ASN A 133 -19.26 -8.29 6.34
C ASN A 133 -18.54 -7.86 5.06
N VAL A 134 -18.46 -6.55 4.81
CA VAL A 134 -17.73 -5.98 3.67
C VAL A 134 -16.25 -6.06 3.99
N ILE A 135 -15.46 -6.61 3.06
CA ILE A 135 -14.04 -6.86 3.26
C ILE A 135 -13.20 -5.85 2.50
N SER A 136 -13.55 -5.56 1.26
CA SER A 136 -12.79 -4.60 0.44
C SER A 136 -13.64 -3.90 -0.61
N LEU A 137 -13.19 -2.69 -0.97
CA LEU A 137 -13.77 -1.78 -1.95
C LEU A 137 -12.72 -1.35 -2.96
N ARG A 138 -13.00 -1.43 -4.26
CA ARG A 138 -12.10 -0.92 -5.31
C ARG A 138 -12.92 -0.32 -6.44
N LYS A 139 -12.42 0.78 -7.01
CA LYS A 139 -12.98 1.37 -8.22
C LYS A 139 -12.38 0.69 -9.44
N ALA A 140 -13.22 0.23 -10.36
CA ALA A 140 -12.81 -0.26 -11.66
C ALA A 140 -12.56 0.91 -12.65
N PRO A 141 -11.85 0.68 -13.77
CA PRO A 141 -11.59 1.71 -14.77
C PRO A 141 -12.85 2.34 -15.39
N ASP A 142 -13.94 1.59 -15.46
CA ASP A 142 -15.26 2.03 -15.93
C ASP A 142 -16.04 2.87 -14.88
N GLY A 143 -15.48 3.03 -13.68
CA GLY A 143 -16.09 3.74 -12.56
C GLY A 143 -16.95 2.88 -11.64
N ALA A 144 -17.18 1.60 -11.97
CA ALA A 144 -17.94 0.70 -11.09
C ALA A 144 -17.21 0.49 -9.76
N VAL A 145 -17.97 0.44 -8.67
CA VAL A 145 -17.45 0.10 -7.34
C VAL A 145 -17.60 -1.38 -7.13
N TRP A 146 -16.48 -2.09 -7.10
CA TRP A 146 -16.44 -3.50 -6.78
C TRP A 146 -16.31 -3.69 -5.28
N VAL A 147 -17.06 -4.65 -4.76
CA VAL A 147 -17.22 -4.91 -3.33
C VAL A 147 -17.07 -6.41 -3.08
N THR A 148 -16.11 -6.77 -2.24
CA THR A 148 -15.99 -8.14 -1.74
C THR A 148 -16.63 -8.24 -0.37
N THR A 149 -17.54 -9.18 -0.19
CA THR A 149 -18.13 -9.52 1.11
C THR A 149 -17.72 -10.92 1.56
N SER A 150 -18.11 -11.33 2.76
CA SER A 150 -17.94 -12.71 3.22
C SER A 150 -18.68 -13.75 2.38
N PHE A 151 -19.59 -13.35 1.49
CA PHE A 151 -20.47 -14.26 0.76
C PHE A 151 -20.39 -14.12 -0.77
N ALA A 152 -20.01 -12.95 -1.28
CA ALA A 152 -20.07 -12.65 -2.71
C ALA A 152 -19.08 -11.56 -3.12
N LEU A 153 -18.77 -11.56 -4.42
CA LEU A 153 -18.21 -10.41 -5.10
C LEU A 153 -19.35 -9.68 -5.82
N CYS A 154 -19.40 -8.36 -5.69
CA CYS A 154 -20.45 -7.52 -6.26
C CYS A 154 -19.83 -6.37 -7.05
N ALA A 155 -20.43 -5.99 -8.17
CA ALA A 155 -20.15 -4.73 -8.85
C ALA A 155 -21.34 -3.78 -8.65
N ILE A 156 -21.06 -2.52 -8.35
CA ILE A 156 -22.06 -1.49 -8.06
C ILE A 156 -21.85 -0.31 -9.00
N ASP A 157 -22.90 0.07 -9.72
CA ASP A 157 -22.92 1.35 -10.43
C ASP A 157 -23.06 2.48 -9.39
N PRO A 158 -22.06 3.37 -9.24
CA PRO A 158 -22.10 4.41 -8.21
C PRO A 158 -23.20 5.45 -8.42
N GLN A 159 -23.75 5.60 -9.63
CA GLN A 159 -24.81 6.57 -9.91
C GLN A 159 -26.19 6.02 -9.59
N SER A 160 -26.51 4.83 -10.10
CA SER A 160 -27.81 4.20 -9.90
C SER A 160 -27.91 3.37 -8.61
N TYR A 161 -26.76 3.00 -8.02
CA TYR A 161 -26.64 1.98 -6.99
C TYR A 161 -27.16 0.60 -7.42
N HIS A 162 -27.23 0.34 -8.73
CA HIS A 162 -27.55 -0.98 -9.23
C HIS A 162 -26.42 -1.96 -8.90
N ILE A 163 -26.77 -3.14 -8.40
CA ILE A 163 -25.82 -4.15 -7.91
C ILE A 163 -25.89 -5.39 -8.80
N THR A 164 -24.76 -5.78 -9.37
CA THR A 164 -24.57 -7.04 -10.06
C THR A 164 -23.77 -7.99 -9.17
N ASN A 165 -24.37 -9.12 -8.83
CA ASN A 165 -23.77 -10.11 -7.94
C ASN A 165 -23.09 -11.22 -8.74
N TYR A 166 -21.85 -11.54 -8.35
CA TYR A 166 -21.08 -12.67 -8.86
C TYR A 166 -21.01 -13.72 -7.72
N ILE A 167 -22.13 -14.44 -7.52
CA ILE A 167 -22.31 -15.43 -6.44
C ILE A 167 -21.94 -16.83 -6.94
N ASN A 168 -21.32 -17.63 -6.06
CA ASN A 168 -21.12 -19.07 -6.24
C ASN A 168 -22.43 -19.84 -6.46
N SER A 169 -22.68 -20.31 -7.69
CA SER A 169 -23.72 -21.33 -7.94
C SER A 169 -23.08 -22.72 -7.96
N PRO A 170 -23.39 -23.62 -7.00
CA PRO A 170 -22.91 -25.00 -7.03
C PRO A 170 -23.36 -25.69 -8.34
N GLY A 171 -22.40 -26.00 -9.21
CA GLY A 171 -22.64 -26.62 -10.52
C GLY A 171 -22.42 -25.69 -11.71
N ASP A 172 -22.20 -24.40 -11.49
CA ASP A 172 -21.72 -23.48 -12.53
C ASP A 172 -20.19 -23.48 -12.52
N THR A 173 -19.58 -24.10 -13.54
CA THR A 173 -18.12 -24.10 -13.72
C THR A 173 -17.55 -22.71 -13.99
N ASN A 174 -18.40 -21.73 -14.33
CA ASN A 174 -18.02 -20.33 -14.46
C ASN A 174 -18.13 -19.59 -13.13
N SER A 175 -18.43 -20.23 -12.00
CA SER A 175 -18.57 -19.52 -10.74
C SER A 175 -17.39 -19.78 -9.81
N LEU A 176 -16.72 -18.71 -9.34
CA LEU A 176 -15.58 -18.83 -8.42
C LEU A 176 -15.99 -19.45 -7.07
N THR A 177 -15.21 -20.43 -6.62
CA THR A 177 -15.30 -21.00 -5.27
C THR A 177 -14.81 -19.99 -4.24
N VAL A 178 -15.65 -19.67 -3.25
CA VAL A 178 -15.49 -18.55 -2.30
C VAL A 178 -14.48 -18.83 -1.18
N GLU A 179 -13.29 -19.34 -1.52
CA GLU A 179 -12.07 -19.01 -0.79
C GLU A 179 -11.26 -17.96 -1.58
N ALA A 180 -11.93 -17.13 -2.38
CA ALA A 180 -11.33 -15.97 -3.05
C ALA A 180 -10.58 -15.12 -2.02
N SER A 181 -9.26 -15.09 -2.15
CA SER A 181 -8.38 -14.25 -1.37
C SER A 181 -8.79 -12.79 -1.55
N TYR A 182 -8.62 -12.02 -0.47
CA TYR A 182 -9.19 -10.68 -0.25
C TYR A 182 -8.72 -9.56 -1.19
N LYS A 183 -8.04 -9.91 -2.29
CA LYS A 183 -7.35 -8.97 -3.17
C LYS A 183 -7.65 -9.32 -4.63
N TYR A 184 -8.21 -8.35 -5.32
CA TYR A 184 -8.52 -8.37 -6.74
C TYR A 184 -7.98 -7.10 -7.39
N SER A 185 -7.79 -7.13 -8.71
CA SER A 185 -7.23 -6.00 -9.45
C SER A 185 -7.81 -5.93 -10.86
N PHE A 186 -7.73 -4.74 -11.48
CA PHE A 186 -8.21 -4.50 -12.84
C PHE A 186 -7.06 -4.12 -13.77
N ASP A 187 -7.01 -4.69 -14.97
CA ASP A 187 -6.15 -4.15 -16.02
C ASP A 187 -6.78 -2.89 -16.66
N SER A 188 -6.03 -2.25 -17.56
CA SER A 188 -6.46 -1.04 -18.27
C SER A 188 -7.70 -1.23 -19.14
N GLN A 189 -8.03 -2.48 -19.50
CA GLN A 189 -9.20 -2.86 -20.29
C GLN A 189 -10.42 -3.15 -19.41
N GLY A 190 -10.26 -3.14 -18.09
CA GLY A 190 -11.33 -3.43 -17.12
C GLY A 190 -11.49 -4.92 -16.82
N ASN A 191 -10.60 -5.80 -17.29
CA ASN A 191 -10.67 -7.20 -16.93
C ASN A 191 -10.30 -7.36 -15.46
N LEU A 192 -11.13 -8.10 -14.74
CA LEU A 192 -10.95 -8.33 -13.31
C LEU A 192 -10.11 -9.58 -13.08
N TYR A 193 -9.07 -9.46 -12.26
CA TYR A 193 -8.25 -10.56 -11.79
C TYR A 193 -8.57 -10.86 -10.33
N VAL A 194 -8.91 -12.11 -10.04
CA VAL A 194 -9.20 -12.58 -8.67
C VAL A 194 -8.37 -13.81 -8.38
N ASN A 195 -7.79 -13.89 -7.20
CA ASN A 195 -7.18 -15.13 -6.74
C ASN A 195 -8.06 -15.89 -5.78
N VAL A 196 -8.22 -17.17 -6.06
CA VAL A 196 -8.83 -18.14 -5.15
C VAL A 196 -7.74 -18.83 -4.38
N ALA A 197 -7.77 -18.66 -3.05
CA ALA A 197 -6.78 -19.21 -2.15
C ALA A 197 -6.71 -20.74 -2.36
N LYS A 198 -5.48 -21.26 -2.46
CA LYS A 198 -5.18 -22.68 -2.69
C LYS A 198 -5.63 -23.26 -4.04
N ASP A 199 -6.16 -22.47 -4.97
CA ASP A 199 -6.50 -22.95 -6.32
C ASP A 199 -5.69 -22.24 -7.42
N ALA A 200 -6.15 -21.06 -7.83
CA ALA A 200 -5.60 -20.35 -8.97
C ALA A 200 -6.01 -18.87 -8.98
N THR A 201 -5.32 -18.12 -9.84
CA THR A 201 -5.74 -16.80 -10.28
C THR A 201 -6.66 -16.98 -11.48
N TYR A 202 -7.78 -16.28 -11.43
CA TYR A 202 -8.81 -16.24 -12.45
C TYR A 202 -8.93 -14.82 -13.01
N ARG A 203 -9.40 -14.73 -14.24
CA ARG A 203 -9.72 -13.49 -14.91
C ARG A 203 -11.15 -13.53 -15.41
N LEU A 204 -11.91 -12.46 -15.19
CA LEU A 204 -13.24 -12.27 -15.75
C LEU A 204 -13.12 -11.48 -17.05
N ILE A 205 -13.56 -12.08 -18.17
CA ILE A 205 -13.71 -11.43 -19.48
C ILE A 205 -15.15 -11.63 -19.92
N ASP A 206 -15.85 -10.55 -20.26
CA ASP A 206 -17.22 -10.59 -20.80
C ASP A 206 -18.17 -11.49 -19.98
N GLY A 207 -18.06 -11.43 -18.65
CA GLY A 207 -18.88 -12.25 -17.73
C GLY A 207 -18.46 -13.71 -17.59
N THR A 208 -17.41 -14.15 -18.29
CA THR A 208 -16.89 -15.52 -18.23
C THR A 208 -15.57 -15.58 -17.46
N TRP A 209 -15.49 -16.50 -16.49
CA TRP A 209 -14.27 -16.72 -15.71
C TRP A 209 -13.31 -17.65 -16.44
N GLN A 210 -12.06 -17.22 -16.55
CA GLN A 210 -10.95 -17.97 -17.13
C GLN A 210 -9.88 -18.22 -16.08
N ARG A 211 -9.46 -19.47 -15.92
CA ARG A 211 -8.35 -19.84 -15.03
C ARG A 211 -7.03 -19.51 -15.70
N LEU A 212 -6.22 -18.65 -15.08
CA LEU A 212 -4.96 -18.17 -15.66
C LEU A 212 -3.73 -18.96 -15.19
N LEU A 213 -3.51 -19.00 -13.88
CA LEU A 213 -2.26 -19.51 -13.32
C LEU A 213 -2.43 -19.95 -11.86
N THR A 214 -1.72 -21.01 -11.46
CA THR A 214 -1.61 -21.44 -10.06
C THR A 214 -0.30 -20.92 -9.50
N VAL A 215 -0.37 -19.79 -8.80
CA VAL A 215 0.70 -19.28 -7.93
C VAL A 215 0.20 -19.49 -6.51
N GLY A 216 0.96 -20.24 -5.70
CA GLY A 216 0.54 -20.92 -4.46
C GLY A 216 -0.32 -20.11 -3.46
N SER A 217 0.15 -19.93 -2.23
CA SER A 217 -0.57 -19.08 -1.26
C SER A 217 -0.24 -17.62 -1.54
N ALA A 218 -0.77 -17.08 -2.63
CA ALA A 218 -0.63 -15.67 -2.92
C ALA A 218 -1.39 -14.83 -1.87
N VAL A 219 -0.74 -13.75 -1.46
CA VAL A 219 -1.17 -12.84 -0.39
C VAL A 219 -1.60 -11.48 -0.95
N PHE A 220 -1.07 -11.08 -2.12
CA PHE A 220 -1.41 -9.82 -2.75
C PHE A 220 -1.38 -9.90 -4.29
N TYR A 221 -2.16 -9.01 -4.90
CA TYR A 221 -2.41 -8.92 -6.33
C TYR A 221 -2.53 -7.46 -6.74
N MET A 222 -1.87 -7.10 -7.84
CA MET A 222 -2.05 -5.81 -8.49
C MET A 222 -1.69 -5.90 -9.96
N THR A 223 -2.45 -5.22 -10.78
CA THR A 223 -2.10 -4.88 -12.17
C THR A 223 -1.57 -3.47 -12.17
N ASP A 224 -0.39 -3.27 -12.75
CA ASP A 224 0.19 -1.94 -12.89
C ASP A 224 -0.31 -1.24 -14.16
N SER A 225 0.06 0.03 -14.32
CA SER A 225 -0.26 0.89 -15.46
C SER A 225 0.23 0.39 -16.81
N LYS A 226 1.05 -0.67 -16.84
CA LYS A 226 1.55 -1.33 -18.04
C LYS A 226 0.88 -2.69 -18.27
N ASP A 227 -0.23 -2.96 -17.58
CA ASP A 227 -0.97 -4.22 -17.60
C ASP A 227 -0.16 -5.45 -17.19
N ARG A 228 0.90 -5.24 -16.39
CA ARG A 228 1.64 -6.36 -15.80
C ARG A 228 0.95 -6.80 -14.53
N LEU A 229 0.71 -8.10 -14.41
CA LEU A 229 0.12 -8.71 -13.22
C LEU A 229 1.21 -9.06 -12.21
N TRP A 230 1.22 -8.35 -11.08
CA TRP A 230 2.06 -8.62 -9.93
C TRP A 230 1.32 -9.53 -8.97
N VAL A 231 1.93 -10.66 -8.66
CA VAL A 231 1.40 -11.67 -7.74
C VAL A 231 2.46 -11.95 -6.70
N GLY A 232 2.14 -11.90 -5.42
CA GLY A 232 3.10 -12.40 -4.46
C GLY A 232 2.54 -12.98 -3.19
N GLY A 233 3.39 -13.79 -2.56
CA GLY A 233 3.20 -14.47 -1.28
C GLY A 233 4.57 -14.62 -0.62
N ASP A 234 5.12 -15.83 -0.62
CA ASP A 234 6.52 -16.09 -0.26
C ASP A 234 7.51 -15.72 -1.38
N THR A 235 7.02 -15.78 -2.62
CA THR A 235 7.71 -15.36 -3.83
C THR A 235 6.90 -14.28 -4.52
N LEU A 236 7.61 -13.32 -5.12
CA LEU A 236 7.05 -12.32 -6.02
C LEU A 236 7.16 -12.85 -7.44
N HIS A 237 6.07 -12.78 -8.19
CA HIS A 237 6.01 -13.08 -9.60
C HIS A 237 5.41 -11.89 -10.34
N VAL A 238 5.94 -11.60 -11.53
CA VAL A 238 5.37 -10.60 -12.43
C VAL A 238 5.10 -11.26 -13.76
N PHE A 239 3.88 -11.08 -14.26
CA PHE A 239 3.42 -11.66 -15.50
C PHE A 239 3.01 -10.59 -16.50
N ASP A 240 3.30 -10.86 -17.76
CA ASP A 240 2.72 -10.20 -18.92
C ASP A 240 1.48 -11.01 -19.32
N VAL A 241 0.30 -10.38 -19.27
CA VAL A 241 -0.97 -11.03 -19.63
C VAL A 241 -1.50 -10.38 -20.90
N SER A 242 -1.43 -11.11 -22.02
CA SER A 242 -1.88 -10.64 -23.33
C SER A 242 -2.80 -11.68 -23.96
N GLY A 243 -4.07 -11.33 -24.16
CA GLY A 243 -5.08 -12.28 -24.62
C GLY A 243 -5.15 -13.49 -23.68
N ASP A 244 -5.04 -14.70 -24.21
CA ASP A 244 -5.04 -15.94 -23.41
C ASP A 244 -3.65 -16.37 -22.94
N THR A 245 -2.61 -15.59 -23.23
CA THR A 245 -1.23 -15.95 -22.88
C THR A 245 -0.77 -15.23 -21.61
N CYS A 246 -0.10 -15.98 -20.75
CA CYS A 246 0.52 -15.48 -19.53
C CYS A 246 2.00 -15.85 -19.54
N ARG A 247 2.89 -14.84 -19.56
CA ARG A 247 4.35 -15.04 -19.58
C ARG A 247 4.96 -14.44 -18.32
N GLU A 248 5.70 -15.26 -17.57
CA GLU A 248 6.47 -14.77 -16.42
C GLU A 248 7.63 -13.87 -16.90
N LEU A 249 7.65 -12.64 -16.41
CA LEU A 249 8.67 -11.64 -16.68
C LEU A 249 9.75 -11.63 -15.59
N PHE A 250 9.37 -11.90 -14.34
CA PHE A 250 10.24 -11.75 -13.18
C PHE A 250 9.79 -12.65 -12.03
N THR A 251 10.76 -13.18 -11.28
CA THR A 251 10.52 -13.85 -10.02
C THR A 251 11.62 -13.57 -9.00
N MET A 252 11.26 -13.40 -7.73
CA MET A 252 12.22 -13.33 -6.63
C MET A 252 11.58 -13.77 -5.30
N PRO A 253 12.37 -14.27 -4.33
CA PRO A 253 11.86 -14.45 -2.98
C PRO A 253 11.50 -13.10 -2.35
N ILE A 254 10.29 -12.99 -1.80
CA ILE A 254 9.85 -11.82 -1.03
C ILE A 254 9.18 -12.35 0.24
N ASN A 255 9.93 -12.40 1.33
CA ASN A 255 9.43 -13.00 2.56
C ASN A 255 8.28 -12.14 3.13
N ALA A 256 7.05 -12.64 2.97
CA ALA A 256 5.82 -12.10 3.53
C ALA A 256 5.57 -10.62 3.18
N ALA A 257 5.36 -10.37 1.89
CA ALA A 257 4.78 -9.12 1.44
C ALA A 257 3.31 -9.00 1.88
N ARG A 258 2.88 -7.78 2.19
CA ARG A 258 1.58 -7.46 2.79
C ARG A 258 0.69 -6.65 1.88
N ASP A 259 1.29 -5.72 1.16
CA ASP A 259 0.59 -4.86 0.22
C ASP A 259 1.50 -4.49 -0.94
N ILE A 260 0.86 -4.14 -2.06
CA ILE A 260 1.50 -3.68 -3.27
C ILE A 260 0.71 -2.49 -3.82
N THR A 261 1.40 -1.47 -4.29
CA THR A 261 0.76 -0.31 -4.91
C THR A 261 1.68 0.33 -5.94
N GLU A 262 1.10 0.96 -6.95
CA GLU A 262 1.84 1.77 -7.91
C GLU A 262 1.75 3.25 -7.52
N SER A 263 2.91 3.90 -7.46
CA SER A 263 2.99 5.35 -7.25
C SER A 263 2.58 6.11 -8.53
N PRO A 264 2.17 7.39 -8.43
CA PRO A 264 1.90 8.24 -9.59
C PRO A 264 3.09 8.38 -10.57
N THR A 265 4.30 8.08 -10.11
CA THR A 265 5.52 8.09 -10.92
C THR A 265 5.82 6.76 -11.63
N GLY A 266 4.94 5.76 -11.46
CA GLY A 266 5.06 4.41 -12.02
C GLY A 266 6.00 3.46 -11.27
N HIS A 267 6.56 3.87 -10.13
CA HIS A 267 7.30 2.96 -9.25
C HIS A 267 6.35 2.04 -8.51
N ILE A 268 6.75 0.78 -8.32
CA ILE A 268 5.96 -0.23 -7.61
C ILE A 268 6.49 -0.36 -6.18
N TRP A 269 5.62 -0.16 -5.21
CA TRP A 269 5.95 -0.20 -3.80
C TRP A 269 5.36 -1.45 -3.18
N ILE A 270 6.19 -2.24 -2.50
CA ILE A 270 5.78 -3.48 -1.85
C ILE A 270 6.17 -3.44 -0.38
N SER A 271 5.17 -3.43 0.50
CA SER A 271 5.39 -3.51 1.94
C SER A 271 5.62 -4.96 2.38
N THR A 272 6.62 -5.19 3.23
CA THR A 272 6.95 -6.52 3.76
C THR A 272 7.18 -6.47 5.27
N PHE A 273 7.35 -7.64 5.91
CA PHE A 273 7.81 -7.68 7.29
C PHE A 273 9.25 -7.18 7.50
N ASN A 274 10.06 -7.10 6.43
CA ASN A 274 11.48 -6.77 6.49
C ASN A 274 11.83 -5.38 5.97
N GLY A 275 10.83 -4.58 5.59
CA GLY A 275 11.00 -3.24 5.05
C GLY A 275 10.15 -3.00 3.81
N LEU A 276 10.49 -1.94 3.09
CA LEU A 276 9.73 -1.44 1.95
C LEU A 276 10.56 -1.55 0.67
N TYR A 277 10.09 -2.36 -0.26
CA TYR A 277 10.71 -2.50 -1.58
C TYR A 277 10.11 -1.46 -2.52
N VAL A 278 10.96 -0.74 -3.24
CA VAL A 278 10.56 0.21 -4.27
C VAL A 278 11.21 -0.20 -5.59
N PHE A 279 10.42 -0.72 -6.51
CA PHE A 279 10.85 -1.12 -7.84
C PHE A 279 10.81 0.07 -8.81
N GLY A 280 11.79 0.10 -9.70
CA GLY A 280 11.88 1.07 -10.78
C GLY A 280 10.66 1.03 -11.71
N ASN A 281 10.36 2.15 -12.34
CA ASN A 281 9.26 2.24 -13.29
C ASN A 281 9.58 1.47 -14.60
N GLN A 282 10.84 1.51 -15.06
CA GLN A 282 11.22 0.96 -16.37
C GLN A 282 11.84 -0.44 -16.33
N ASP A 283 12.24 -0.93 -15.16
CA ASP A 283 12.88 -2.22 -14.98
C ASP A 283 12.40 -2.92 -13.70
N PHE A 284 12.99 -4.07 -13.39
CA PHE A 284 12.74 -4.80 -12.14
C PHE A 284 13.84 -4.58 -11.11
N ASN A 285 14.63 -3.50 -11.23
CA ASN A 285 15.56 -3.11 -10.18
C ASN A 285 14.76 -2.53 -9.01
N TYR A 286 15.25 -2.74 -7.79
CA TYR A 286 14.57 -2.24 -6.60
C TYR A 286 15.54 -1.64 -5.59
N THR A 287 15.00 -0.77 -4.76
CA THR A 287 15.65 -0.27 -3.56
C THR A 287 14.90 -0.78 -2.34
N LEU A 288 15.63 -1.40 -1.41
CA LEU A 288 15.06 -1.80 -0.13
C LEU A 288 15.29 -0.67 0.87
N LEU A 289 14.21 0.03 1.21
CA LEU A 289 14.25 1.04 2.26
C LEU A 289 14.24 0.32 3.61
N GLN A 290 15.27 0.57 4.42
CA GLN A 290 15.42 0.07 5.78
C GLN A 290 15.73 1.22 6.74
N SER A 291 15.46 1.02 8.04
CA SER A 291 15.82 2.00 9.08
C SER A 291 17.33 2.06 9.24
N ALA A 292 17.87 3.30 9.26
CA ALA A 292 19.30 3.60 9.33
C ALA A 292 20.02 3.04 10.58
N THR A 293 19.27 2.60 11.59
CA THR A 293 19.84 2.04 12.83
C THR A 293 20.10 0.53 12.77
N GLY A 294 19.78 -0.14 11.65
CA GLY A 294 19.80 -1.61 11.56
C GLY A 294 18.76 -2.31 12.45
N ARG A 295 18.11 -1.58 13.37
CA ARG A 295 16.84 -1.99 13.96
C ARG A 295 15.78 -1.75 12.89
N HIS A 296 15.09 -2.83 12.55
CA HIS A 296 13.96 -2.94 11.63
C HIS A 296 13.39 -1.58 11.23
N MET A 297 13.37 -1.27 9.94
CA MET A 297 12.31 -0.37 9.47
C MET A 297 11.04 -0.97 10.04
N GLU A 298 10.34 -0.16 10.82
CA GLU A 298 9.32 -0.56 11.76
C GLU A 298 8.52 -1.75 11.21
N SER A 299 8.69 -2.93 11.82
CA SER A 299 8.22 -4.17 11.23
C SER A 299 6.71 -4.10 10.99
N LYS A 300 6.26 -4.65 9.85
CA LYS A 300 4.85 -4.73 9.43
C LYS A 300 4.23 -3.39 9.02
N ILE A 301 4.72 -2.82 7.92
CA ILE A 301 4.03 -1.74 7.20
C ILE A 301 2.82 -2.35 6.47
N ALA A 302 1.67 -1.68 6.55
CA ALA A 302 0.41 -2.13 5.96
C ALA A 302 0.22 -1.59 4.54
N GLU A 303 -0.99 -1.10 4.26
CA GLU A 303 -1.40 -0.54 2.98
C GLU A 303 -0.67 0.78 2.71
N ILE A 304 -0.28 1.01 1.46
CA ILE A 304 0.38 2.24 1.02
C ILE A 304 -0.54 2.97 0.04
N ARG A 305 -0.72 4.27 0.26
CA ARG A 305 -1.56 5.13 -0.57
C ARG A 305 -0.83 6.41 -0.91
N PHE A 306 -0.93 6.87 -2.15
CA PHE A 306 -0.27 8.09 -2.59
C PHE A 306 -1.25 9.24 -2.72
N TYR A 307 -0.96 10.36 -2.06
CA TYR A 307 -1.74 11.58 -2.16
C TYR A 307 -0.84 12.82 -2.11
N HIS A 308 -1.03 13.76 -3.03
CA HIS A 308 -0.38 15.08 -3.05
C HIS A 308 1.15 15.06 -2.83
N GLY A 309 1.86 14.09 -3.41
CA GLY A 309 3.32 13.96 -3.27
C GLY A 309 3.80 13.26 -1.99
N TYR A 310 2.90 12.65 -1.23
CA TYR A 310 3.20 11.83 -0.07
C TYR A 310 2.70 10.40 -0.26
N ALA A 311 3.43 9.43 0.28
CA ALA A 311 2.94 8.09 0.51
C ALA A 311 2.49 7.99 1.98
N TRP A 312 1.23 7.68 2.20
CA TRP A 312 0.66 7.38 3.50
C TRP A 312 0.65 5.88 3.70
N THR A 313 1.07 5.43 4.86
CA THR A 313 0.99 4.03 5.26
C THR A 313 0.87 3.93 6.77
N TYR A 314 0.49 2.79 7.32
CA TYR A 314 0.46 2.61 8.77
C TYR A 314 1.28 1.41 9.21
N ASN A 315 1.94 1.55 10.35
CA ASN A 315 2.64 0.47 10.99
C ASN A 315 1.68 -0.35 11.84
N VAL A 316 1.47 -1.62 11.49
CA VAL A 316 0.54 -2.52 12.21
C VAL A 316 1.04 -2.86 13.62
N THR A 317 2.36 -2.90 13.82
CA THR A 317 2.94 -3.32 15.12
C THR A 317 2.96 -2.16 16.12
N LYS A 318 3.27 -0.96 15.65
CA LYS A 318 3.38 0.25 16.45
C LYS A 318 2.09 1.05 16.48
N ASN A 319 1.13 0.72 15.61
CA ASN A 319 -0.12 1.44 15.42
C ASN A 319 0.10 2.94 15.14
N VAL A 320 0.95 3.22 14.17
CA VAL A 320 1.36 4.58 13.82
C VAL A 320 1.04 4.82 12.36
N LEU A 321 0.37 5.94 12.07
CA LEU A 321 0.30 6.47 10.72
C LEU A 321 1.67 7.08 10.33
N LEU A 322 2.17 6.70 9.18
CA LEU A 322 3.44 7.14 8.60
C LEU A 322 3.13 7.94 7.33
N GLN A 323 3.78 9.09 7.21
CA GLN A 323 3.79 9.91 6.01
C GLN A 323 5.21 9.93 5.44
N ILE A 324 5.36 9.58 4.18
CA ILE A 324 6.64 9.53 3.47
C ILE A 324 6.59 10.55 2.34
N ASP A 325 7.50 11.52 2.36
CA ASP A 325 7.63 12.49 1.28
C ASP A 325 8.32 11.85 0.07
N THR A 326 7.55 11.66 -1.02
CA THR A 326 8.08 10.97 -2.20
C THR A 326 8.99 11.83 -3.06
N SER A 327 8.96 13.16 -2.89
CA SER A 327 9.86 14.09 -3.61
C SER A 327 11.30 14.01 -3.10
N SER A 328 11.50 13.53 -1.88
CA SER A 328 12.81 13.41 -1.22
C SER A 328 13.51 12.07 -1.43
N LEU A 329 12.81 11.10 -2.01
CA LEU A 329 13.37 9.79 -2.29
C LEU A 329 14.37 9.88 -3.45
N GLN A 330 15.61 10.19 -3.11
CA GLN A 330 16.76 9.84 -3.93
C GLN A 330 16.88 8.30 -3.89
N ILE A 331 16.05 7.61 -4.68
CA ILE A 331 16.09 6.16 -4.83
C ILE A 331 17.45 5.81 -5.46
N LYS A 332 18.42 5.36 -4.65
CA LYS A 332 19.68 4.82 -5.15
C LYS A 332 19.42 3.40 -5.62
N GLU A 333 19.29 3.22 -6.92
CA GLU A 333 19.10 1.90 -7.55
C GLU A 333 20.30 0.98 -7.26
N PHE A 334 20.03 -0.20 -6.70
CA PHE A 334 21.03 -1.25 -6.54
C PHE A 334 20.75 -2.35 -7.57
N ARG A 335 21.71 -2.59 -8.48
CA ARG A 335 21.59 -3.65 -9.49
C ARG A 335 21.64 -5.02 -8.80
N HIS A 336 20.59 -5.83 -8.97
CA HIS A 336 20.68 -7.25 -8.65
C HIS A 336 21.33 -8.00 -9.82
N HIS A 337 22.42 -8.73 -9.56
CA HIS A 337 22.96 -9.67 -10.56
C HIS A 337 22.08 -10.92 -10.57
N LYS A 338 21.57 -11.29 -11.75
CA LYS A 338 20.85 -12.56 -12.00
C LYS A 338 21.61 -13.73 -11.37
N ALA A 339 21.00 -14.41 -10.40
CA ALA A 339 21.42 -15.73 -10.01
C ALA A 339 20.91 -16.74 -11.05
N THR A 340 21.71 -16.99 -12.09
CA THR A 340 21.56 -18.22 -12.87
C THR A 340 22.14 -19.37 -12.05
N GLY A 341 21.32 -20.31 -11.57
CA GLY A 341 21.86 -21.51 -10.95
C GLY A 341 20.84 -22.36 -10.19
N THR A 342 20.61 -23.55 -10.74
CA THR A 342 19.93 -24.72 -10.16
C THR A 342 20.18 -24.97 -8.67
N LEU A 343 19.12 -25.38 -7.97
CA LEU A 343 19.09 -25.89 -6.60
C LEU A 343 20.20 -26.92 -6.31
N SER A 344 21.02 -26.66 -5.28
CA SER A 344 21.43 -27.71 -4.34
C SER A 344 21.88 -27.11 -2.99
N ARG A 345 21.23 -27.60 -1.92
CA ARG A 345 21.58 -27.71 -0.50
C ARG A 345 22.67 -26.80 0.10
N LEU A 346 22.25 -26.02 1.12
CA LEU A 346 23.03 -25.42 2.23
C LEU A 346 23.93 -26.46 2.96
N PRO A 347 24.93 -26.09 3.81
CA PRO A 347 25.01 -24.85 4.61
C PRO A 347 26.40 -24.20 4.83
N ASN A 348 26.36 -23.07 5.54
CA ASN A 348 27.38 -22.40 6.38
C ASN A 348 28.01 -21.09 5.89
N MET A 349 27.69 -20.04 6.67
CA MET A 349 28.54 -18.94 7.13
C MET A 349 29.68 -18.48 6.23
N CYS A 350 29.61 -17.23 5.78
CA CYS A 350 30.80 -16.38 5.81
C CYS A 350 30.42 -14.93 6.13
N LEU A 351 31.06 -14.42 7.19
CA LEU A 351 30.98 -13.06 7.69
C LEU A 351 31.34 -12.04 6.59
N THR A 352 30.64 -10.92 6.56
CA THR A 352 31.14 -9.72 5.87
C THR A 352 31.69 -8.75 6.93
N LEU A 353 32.97 -8.42 6.79
CA LEU A 353 33.69 -7.42 7.57
C LEU A 353 32.99 -6.05 7.48
N TYR A 354 32.44 -5.59 8.61
CA TYR A 354 32.14 -4.18 8.81
C TYR A 354 33.37 -3.49 9.39
N GLY A 355 34.06 -2.70 8.56
CA GLY A 355 34.94 -1.65 9.04
C GLY A 355 34.09 -0.54 9.64
N SER A 356 33.91 -0.55 10.96
CA SER A 356 33.41 0.60 11.70
C SER A 356 34.58 1.29 12.41
N GLN A 357 34.78 2.57 12.14
CA GLN A 357 35.55 3.44 13.01
C GLN A 357 34.61 4.17 13.98
N ARG A 358 35.14 4.35 15.19
CA ARG A 358 34.67 5.06 16.40
C ARG A 358 33.97 4.14 17.40
N GLY A 359 34.51 3.91 18.60
CA GLY A 359 35.69 4.44 19.27
C GLY A 359 35.67 3.94 20.72
N GLY A 360 36.84 3.68 21.29
CA GLY A 360 36.96 3.20 22.66
C GLY A 360 38.42 3.14 23.06
N VAL A 361 38.89 4.26 23.60
CA VAL A 361 39.96 4.43 24.58
C VAL A 361 40.81 3.17 24.83
N ASP A 362 41.98 3.11 24.21
CA ASP A 362 43.26 2.76 24.83
C ASP A 362 44.36 2.71 23.76
N THR A 363 45.58 3.11 24.12
CA THR A 363 46.84 3.01 23.35
C THR A 363 47.17 4.06 22.28
N ILE A 364 47.25 5.34 22.68
CA ILE A 364 48.18 6.32 22.03
C ILE A 364 49.38 6.53 22.95
N ARG A 365 50.21 5.49 23.08
CA ARG A 365 51.56 5.60 23.67
C ARG A 365 52.61 4.68 23.02
N ASP A 366 52.20 3.75 22.16
CA ASP A 366 53.09 2.70 21.62
C ASP A 366 53.45 2.81 20.13
N LEU A 367 52.96 3.81 19.40
CA LEU A 367 53.23 3.95 17.96
C LEU A 367 54.32 4.98 17.59
N TRP A 368 54.99 5.58 18.59
CA TRP A 368 56.11 6.52 18.37
C TRP A 368 57.51 5.91 18.56
N HIS A 369 57.62 4.65 19.04
CA HIS A 369 58.92 4.00 19.27
C HIS A 369 59.37 2.99 18.19
N ARG A 370 58.57 2.75 17.13
CA ARG A 370 58.89 1.73 16.10
C ARG A 370 59.21 2.25 14.69
N LEU A 371 59.36 3.56 14.50
CA LEU A 371 59.77 4.16 13.21
C LEU A 371 61.17 4.83 13.23
N LEU A 372 62.01 4.51 14.23
CA LEU A 372 63.41 4.98 14.29
C LEU A 372 64.45 3.86 14.47
N ARG A 373 64.09 2.59 14.26
CA ARG A 373 65.06 1.50 14.14
C ARG A 373 64.56 0.44 13.16
N LEU A 374 64.85 0.64 11.87
CA LEU A 374 65.39 -0.32 10.91
C LEU A 374 65.44 0.33 9.52
#